data_AF-A0A368X6I1-F1
#
_entry.id   AF-A0A368X6I1-F1
#
_cell.length_a   1.000
_cell.length_b   1.000
_cell.length_c   1.000
_cell.angle_alpha   90.00
_cell.angle_beta   90.00
_cell.angle_gamma   90.00
#
_symmetry.space_group_name_H-M   'P 1'
#
loop_
_entity.id
_entity.type
_entity.pdbx_description
1 polymer ?
#
loop_
_entity_poly.entity_id
_entity_poly.type
_entity_poly.pdbx_seq_one_letter_code
_entity_poly.pdbx_strand_id
1 'polypeptide(L)'
;MAYAKKLSEAKFNQIYDELFKRAEAAAKAAYQEKLAKAKTLKQRQACAGHYPSDWSELLDLWCRNKVTNLHVLECLRIGHVYSGQELAG
;
A
#
# COMPACT_ATOMS: atom_id res chain seq x y z
N MET A 1 3.00 4.15 22.86
CA MET A 1 3.13 3.76 21.44
C MET A 1 3.44 4.97 20.56
N ALA A 2 4.36 4.81 19.61
CA ALA A 2 4.77 5.82 18.63
C ALA A 2 3.94 5.66 17.34
N TYR A 3 3.16 6.68 17.00
CA TYR A 3 2.27 6.72 15.84
C TYR A 3 2.65 7.88 14.92
N ALA A 4 2.07 7.94 13.73
CA ALA A 4 2.38 8.94 12.71
C ALA A 4 2.37 10.37 13.27
N LYS A 5 1.37 10.72 14.10
CA LYS A 5 1.22 12.05 14.72
C LYS A 5 2.35 12.49 15.65
N LYS A 6 3.24 11.58 16.06
CA LYS A 6 4.36 11.86 16.97
C LYS A 6 5.69 12.03 16.22
N LEU A 7 5.70 11.90 14.89
CA LEU A 7 6.87 12.14 14.07
C LEU A 7 7.02 13.62 13.77
N SER A 8 8.26 14.08 13.58
CA SER A 8 8.50 15.34 12.91
C SER A 8 8.02 15.25 11.47
N GLU A 9 7.61 16.39 10.91
CA GLU A 9 7.10 16.49 9.54
C GLU A 9 8.06 15.87 8.52
N ALA A 10 9.36 16.13 8.65
CA ALA A 10 10.38 15.53 7.79
C ALA A 10 10.38 13.99 7.82
N LYS A 11 10.26 13.38 9.01
CA LYS A 11 10.22 11.92 9.14
C LYS A 11 8.90 11.33 8.66
N PHE A 12 7.80 12.06 8.90
CA PHE A 12 6.49 11.67 8.39
C PHE A 12 6.51 11.62 6.86
N ASN A 13 6.96 12.70 6.20
CA ASN A 13 7.04 12.78 4.74
C ASN A 13 7.94 11.69 4.16
N GLN A 14 9.09 11.41 4.77
CA GLN A 14 9.97 10.32 4.32
C GLN A 14 9.26 8.95 4.32
N ILE A 15 8.62 8.59 5.43
CA ILE A 15 7.91 7.30 5.55
C ILE A 15 6.69 7.27 4.63
N TYR A 16 5.99 8.40 4.52
CA TYR A 16 4.85 8.56 3.62
C TYR A 16 5.24 8.34 2.16
N ASP A 17 6.30 9.00 1.69
CA ASP A 17 6.78 8.88 0.31
C ASP A 17 7.17 7.44 -0.02
N GLU A 18 7.81 6.75 0.93
CA GLU A 18 8.23 5.36 0.74
C GLU A 18 7.03 4.42 0.69
N LEU A 19 6.06 4.57 1.59
CA LEU A 19 4.81 3.80 1.58
C LEU A 19 3.99 4.08 0.32
N PHE A 20 3.87 5.35 -0.08
CA PHE A 20 3.15 5.76 -1.28
C PHE A 20 3.77 5.13 -2.53
N LYS A 21 5.10 5.15 -2.64
CA LYS A 21 5.82 4.50 -3.74
C LYS A 21 5.56 2.98 -3.80
N ARG A 22 5.49 2.31 -2.65
CA ARG A 22 5.15 0.87 -2.58
C ARG A 22 3.70 0.61 -3.00
N ALA A 23 2.77 1.42 -2.53
CA ALA A 23 1.36 1.32 -2.90
C ALA A 23 1.13 1.57 -4.40
N GLU A 24 1.81 2.57 -4.97
CA GLU A 24 1.76 2.85 -6.40
C GLU A 24 2.32 1.70 -7.22
N ALA A 25 3.46 1.13 -6.81
CA ALA A 25 4.06 -0.03 -7.48
C ALA A 25 3.13 -1.24 -7.47
N ALA A 26 2.50 -1.55 -6.32
CA ALA A 26 1.54 -2.64 -6.20
C ALA A 26 0.28 -2.41 -7.05
N ALA A 27 -0.26 -1.19 -7.03
CA ALA A 27 -1.41 -0.82 -7.87
C ALA A 27 -1.09 -0.93 -9.37
N LYS A 28 0.11 -0.47 -9.79
CA LYS A 28 0.59 -0.62 -11.17
C LYS A 28 0.76 -2.08 -11.57
N ALA A 29 1.31 -2.92 -10.70
CA ALA A 29 1.46 -4.35 -10.97
C ALA A 29 0.09 -5.02 -11.17
N ALA A 30 -0.87 -4.77 -10.26
CA ALA A 30 -2.23 -5.30 -10.37
C ALA A 30 -2.94 -4.82 -11.65
N TYR A 31 -2.77 -3.54 -12.01
CA TYR A 31 -3.29 -3.00 -13.27
C TYR A 31 -2.67 -3.68 -14.49
N GLN A 32 -1.34 -3.85 -14.51
CA GLN A 32 -0.63 -4.52 -15.60
C GLN A 32 -1.04 -5.99 -15.74
N GLU A 33 -1.24 -6.71 -14.64
CA GLU A 33 -1.74 -8.09 -14.68
C GLU A 33 -3.14 -8.18 -15.29
N LYS A 34 -4.06 -7.29 -14.90
CA LYS A 34 -5.41 -7.25 -15.51
C LYS A 34 -5.34 -6.86 -16.98
N LEU A 35 -4.47 -5.90 -17.32
CA LEU A 35 -4.26 -5.48 -18.71
C LEU A 35 -3.68 -6.62 -19.56
N ALA A 36 -2.74 -7.41 -19.04
CA ALA A 36 -2.18 -8.57 -19.71
C ALA A 36 -3.22 -9.66 -19.99
N LYS A 37 -4.21 -9.80 -19.09
CA LYS A 37 -5.35 -10.72 -19.27
C LYS A 37 -6.43 -10.15 -20.21
N ALA A 38 -6.48 -8.84 -20.41
CA ALA A 38 -7.46 -8.17 -21.25
C ALA A 38 -7.08 -8.21 -22.75
N LYS A 39 -7.73 -9.11 -23.49
CA LYS A 39 -7.48 -9.33 -24.94
C LYS A 39 -8.29 -8.41 -25.85
N THR A 40 -9.39 -7.84 -25.37
CA THR A 40 -10.31 -6.99 -26.17
C THR A 40 -10.35 -5.55 -25.65
N LEU A 41 -10.72 -4.61 -26.52
CA LEU A 41 -10.81 -3.18 -26.18
C LEU A 41 -11.78 -2.91 -25.02
N LYS A 42 -12.91 -3.63 -24.99
CA LYS A 42 -13.92 -3.56 -23.92
C LYS A 42 -13.38 -4.08 -22.58
N GLN A 43 -12.56 -5.14 -22.59
CA GLN A 43 -11.91 -5.63 -21.37
C GLN A 43 -10.83 -4.66 -20.86
N ARG A 44 -10.09 -4.01 -21.76
CA ARG A 44 -9.11 -2.97 -21.37
C ARG A 44 -9.78 -1.76 -20.73
N GLN A 45 -10.92 -1.31 -21.28
CA GLN A 45 -11.72 -0.25 -20.68
C GLN A 45 -12.25 -0.64 -19.29
N ALA A 46 -12.63 -1.91 -19.09
CA ALA A 46 -13.03 -2.43 -17.78
C ALA A 46 -11.87 -2.58 -16.78
N CYS A 47 -10.61 -2.54 -17.25
CA CYS A 47 -9.45 -2.49 -16.36
C CYS A 47 -9.16 -1.06 -15.86
N ALA A 48 -9.82 -0.02 -16.38
CA ALA A 48 -9.73 1.30 -15.77
C ALA A 48 -10.44 1.29 -14.41
N GLY A 49 -9.76 1.75 -13.37
CA GLY A 49 -10.34 1.75 -12.02
C GLY A 49 -9.31 1.92 -10.92
N HIS A 50 -9.79 1.89 -9.68
CA HIS A 50 -8.96 1.94 -8.48
C HIS A 50 -8.48 0.52 -8.12
N TYR A 51 -7.19 0.38 -7.85
CA TYR A 51 -6.54 -0.88 -7.49
C TYR A 51 -6.02 -0.78 -6.05
N PRO A 52 -6.88 -1.01 -5.04
CA PRO A 52 -6.44 -1.05 -3.66
C PRO A 52 -5.46 -2.21 -3.48
N SER A 53 -4.37 -1.95 -2.76
CA SER A 53 -3.34 -2.92 -2.39
C SER A 53 -3.13 -2.90 -0.87
N ASP A 54 -2.53 -3.95 -0.32
CA ASP A 54 -2.22 -4.04 1.12
C ASP A 54 -1.36 -2.86 1.59
N TRP A 55 -0.45 -2.38 0.73
CA TRP A 55 0.34 -1.18 0.97
C TRP A 55 -0.51 0.10 1.08
N SER A 56 -1.55 0.23 0.24
CA SER A 56 -2.46 1.38 0.31
C SER A 56 -3.32 1.35 1.57
N GLU A 57 -3.70 0.16 2.03
CA GLU A 57 -4.43 -0.03 3.29
C GLU A 57 -3.54 0.28 4.50
N LEU A 58 -2.30 -0.24 4.51
CA LEU A 58 -1.31 0.08 5.54
C LEU A 58 -1.05 1.59 5.65
N LEU A 59 -0.93 2.27 4.51
CA LEU A 59 -0.76 3.72 4.45
C LEU A 59 -1.95 4.46 5.08
N ASP A 60 -3.18 4.11 4.71
CA ASP A 60 -4.39 4.73 5.29
C ASP A 60 -4.49 4.47 6.79
N LEU A 61 -4.25 3.24 7.25
CA LEU A 61 -4.25 2.87 8.66
C LEU A 61 -3.17 3.61 9.46
N TRP A 62 -1.98 3.77 8.90
CA TRP A 62 -0.89 4.51 9.53
C TRP A 62 -1.21 6.00 9.63
N CYS A 63 -1.70 6.63 8.57
CA CYS A 63 -2.16 8.01 8.55
C CYS A 63 -3.28 8.25 9.59
N ARG A 64 -4.18 7.28 9.79
CA ARG A 64 -5.23 7.31 10.81
C ARG A 64 -4.74 6.98 12.23
N ASN A 65 -3.44 6.80 12.43
CA ASN A 65 -2.82 6.38 13.70
C ASN A 65 -3.39 5.05 14.26
N LYS A 66 -3.89 4.16 13.39
CA LYS A 66 -4.33 2.81 13.78
C LYS A 66 -3.15 1.85 13.87
N VAL A 67 -2.08 2.13 13.13
CA VAL A 67 -0.86 1.34 13.07
C VAL A 67 0.34 2.15 13.60
N THR A 68 1.25 1.48 14.31
CA THR A 68 2.45 2.14 14.89
C THR A 68 3.54 2.36 13.86
N ASN A 69 4.41 3.34 14.09
CA ASN A 69 5.55 3.60 13.21
C ASN A 69 6.50 2.39 13.11
N LEU A 70 6.65 1.63 14.21
CA LEU A 70 7.48 0.43 14.23
C LEU A 70 6.96 -0.63 13.27
N HIS A 71 5.65 -0.86 13.27
CA HIS A 71 5.03 -1.82 12.36
C HIS A 71 5.21 -1.42 10.89
N VAL A 72 5.01 -0.13 10.58
CA VAL A 72 5.24 0.38 9.21
C VAL A 72 6.69 0.21 8.77
N LEU A 73 7.65 0.56 9.62
CA LEU A 73 9.07 0.41 9.31
C LEU A 73 9.44 -1.07 9.12
N GLU A 74 8.85 -1.97 9.91
CA GLU A 74 9.06 -3.40 9.76
C GLU A 74 8.49 -3.93 8.44
N CYS A 75 7.28 -3.53 8.06
CA CYS A 75 6.71 -3.86 6.75
C CYS A 75 7.60 -3.34 5.61
N LEU A 76 8.07 -2.09 5.68
CA LEU A 76 8.99 -1.52 4.69
C LEU A 76 10.31 -2.29 4.61
N ARG A 77 10.87 -2.71 5.76
CA ARG A 77 12.11 -3.49 5.86
C ARG A 77 11.95 -4.89 5.26
N ILE A 78 10.86 -5.58 5.57
CA ILE A 78 10.56 -6.91 5.04
C ILE A 78 10.19 -6.81 3.55
N GLY A 79 9.63 -5.68 3.12
CA GLY A 79 9.09 -5.48 1.78
C GLY A 79 7.78 -6.22 1.56
N HIS A 80 7.06 -6.58 2.62
CA HIS A 80 5.76 -7.24 2.60
C HIS A 80 4.83 -6.63 3.65
N VAL A 81 3.54 -6.54 3.32
CA VAL A 81 2.49 -6.15 4.26
C VAL A 81 1.66 -7.37 4.56
N TYR A 82 1.64 -7.78 5.82
CA TYR A 82 0.79 -8.88 6.26
C TYR A 82 -0.66 -8.41 6.26
N SER A 83 -1.48 -8.99 5.40
CA SER A 83 -2.92 -8.76 5.47
C SER A 83 -3.51 -9.49 6.68
N GLY A 84 -4.63 -8.99 7.21
CA GLY A 84 -5.36 -9.70 8.28
C GLY A 84 -5.83 -11.11 7.87
N GLN A 85 -5.87 -11.41 6.56
CA GLN A 85 -6.17 -12.74 6.03
C GLN A 85 -4.98 -13.71 6.13
N GLU A 86 -3.73 -13.22 6.04
CA GLU A 86 -2.53 -14.07 6.17
C GLU A 86 -2.23 -14.47 7.62
N LEU A 87 -2.72 -13.71 8.59
CA LEU A 87 -2.54 -13.97 10.03
C LEU A 87 -3.66 -14.84 10.65
N ALA A 88 -4.70 -15.15 9.88
CA ALA A 88 -5.85 -15.94 10.32
C ALA A 88 -5.77 -17.43 9.90
N GLY A 89 -4.63 -17.86 9.36
CA GLY A 89 -4.35 -19.24 8.94
C GLY A 89 -3.67 -20.08 10.00
#